data_AF-S3CRJ6-F1
#
_entry.id   AF-S3CRJ6-F1
#
_cell.length_a   1.000
_cell.length_b   1.000
_cell.length_c   1.000
_cell.angle_alpha   90.00
_cell.angle_beta   90.00
_cell.angle_gamma   90.00
#
_symmetry.space_group_name_H-M   'P 1'
#
loop_
_entity.id
_entity.type
_entity.pdbx_description
1 polymer ?
#
loop_
_entity_poly.entity_id
_entity_poly.type
_entity_poly.pdbx_seq_one_letter_code
_entity_poly.pdbx_strand_id
1 'polypeptide(L)'
;MASLRTTSASCLGCMARRTLTSAARPTTMTTAAAMASPAAASNPFLTIQTRGKKQYRNPDGVVVRLLEDVTRFGRKDTILRVARGRMRNKWYPDGTAEYVTGSRLSELGFKNVNDAIVPADTAFIARDKDADALRAARDVAAPVRPSITLKTVSAARAATLLETLLPAKLEFFRKPISADAQGIFGSVSSDDVATALREVLRGSQDDEDVMLLRIEARDVHFIIPTDEAPAPTPTPTPTQAPAPTESSAAAPAAPESEETSTADRIKSLGRWEVEITVRGSGVGSDSLASTAGSATLGGSGVPPIRRTVIVKAQED
;
A
#
# COMPACT_ATOMS: atom_id res chain seq x y z
N MET A 1 -19.06 -60.90 19.05
CA MET A 1 -19.76 -60.59 17.78
C MET A 1 -19.20 -59.27 17.28
N ALA A 2 -18.07 -59.23 16.56
CA ALA A 2 -17.76 -59.72 15.21
C ALA A 2 -18.31 -58.83 14.08
N SER A 3 -17.39 -58.48 13.17
CA SER A 3 -17.51 -57.86 11.82
C SER A 3 -17.52 -56.32 11.77
N LEU A 4 -16.44 -55.57 11.43
CA LEU A 4 -15.51 -55.53 10.26
C LEU A 4 -16.15 -55.10 8.92
N ARG A 5 -15.38 -54.25 8.19
CA ARG A 5 -15.34 -53.95 6.73
C ARG A 5 -15.96 -52.60 6.29
N THR A 6 -15.42 -51.78 5.38
CA THR A 6 -14.19 -51.78 4.55
C THR A 6 -13.97 -50.40 3.91
N THR A 7 -12.72 -50.14 3.55
CA THR A 7 -12.04 -49.04 2.83
C THR A 7 -12.48 -48.72 1.38
N SER A 8 -12.22 -47.47 0.94
CA SER A 8 -11.54 -47.08 -0.32
C SER A 8 -11.18 -45.58 -0.23
N ALA A 9 -9.95 -45.08 -0.40
CA ALA A 9 -8.88 -45.20 -1.39
C ALA A 9 -9.01 -44.28 -2.62
N SER A 10 -8.16 -43.24 -2.62
CA SER A 10 -7.37 -42.68 -3.73
C SER A 10 -8.06 -42.00 -4.93
N CYS A 11 -7.77 -40.70 -5.10
CA CYS A 11 -7.54 -40.04 -6.40
C CYS A 11 -6.46 -38.93 -6.24
N LEU A 12 -5.21 -39.37 -6.08
CA LEU A 12 -4.01 -38.59 -6.44
C LEU A 12 -3.95 -38.54 -7.97
N GLY A 13 -4.37 -37.44 -8.58
CA GLY A 13 -4.33 -37.30 -10.03
C GLY A 13 -4.73 -35.89 -10.47
N CYS A 14 -3.75 -34.99 -10.58
CA CYS A 14 -3.70 -33.86 -11.54
C CYS A 14 -2.51 -32.90 -11.30
N MET A 15 -1.42 -33.35 -10.68
CA MET A 15 -0.13 -32.65 -10.68
C MET A 15 0.85 -33.42 -11.58
N ALA A 16 0.81 -33.20 -12.90
CA ALA A 16 1.93 -33.49 -13.79
C ALA A 16 1.72 -32.96 -15.22
N ARG A 17 2.77 -32.30 -15.74
CA ARG A 17 3.12 -32.05 -17.15
C ARG A 17 2.53 -30.81 -17.83
N ARG A 18 3.39 -29.80 -17.97
CA ARG A 18 3.75 -29.20 -19.27
C ARG A 18 5.13 -28.53 -19.20
N THR A 19 6.17 -29.32 -19.47
CA THR A 19 7.49 -28.86 -19.90
C THR A 19 7.82 -29.57 -21.20
N LEU A 20 7.81 -28.84 -22.32
CA LEU A 20 8.44 -29.21 -23.59
C LEU A 20 8.95 -27.90 -24.22
N THR A 21 10.25 -27.61 -24.17
CA THR A 21 11.23 -27.89 -25.23
C THR A 21 10.73 -27.60 -26.65
N SER A 22 11.20 -26.48 -27.22
CA SER A 22 11.17 -26.22 -28.66
C SER A 22 12.61 -26.12 -29.16
N ALA A 23 13.03 -27.15 -29.90
CA ALA A 23 14.31 -27.21 -30.57
C ALA A 23 14.19 -26.72 -32.03
N ALA A 24 15.18 -25.92 -32.42
CA ALA A 24 15.83 -25.75 -33.73
C ALA A 24 15.11 -26.12 -35.05
N ARG A 25 15.27 -25.23 -36.04
CA ARG A 25 15.71 -25.64 -37.39
C ARG A 25 16.60 -24.57 -38.07
N PRO A 26 17.55 -24.98 -38.93
CA PRO A 26 18.60 -24.15 -39.51
C PRO A 26 18.34 -23.78 -40.99
N THR A 27 19.00 -22.75 -41.52
CA THR A 27 19.29 -22.64 -42.96
C THR A 27 20.58 -21.85 -43.22
N THR A 28 21.33 -22.39 -44.18
CA THR A 28 22.69 -22.16 -44.72
C THR A 28 22.93 -20.77 -45.34
N MET A 29 24.07 -20.10 -45.03
CA MET A 29 25.31 -19.97 -45.82
C MET A 29 25.17 -19.43 -47.26
N THR A 30 25.73 -18.23 -47.53
CA THR A 30 26.57 -17.92 -48.71
C THR A 30 27.42 -16.65 -48.43
N THR A 31 28.67 -16.74 -48.87
CA THR A 31 29.89 -15.93 -48.66
C THR A 31 30.04 -14.70 -49.57
N ALA A 32 30.75 -13.65 -49.11
CA ALA A 32 32.06 -13.21 -49.64
C ALA A 32 32.46 -11.75 -49.29
N ALA A 33 33.64 -11.65 -48.69
CA ALA A 33 34.66 -10.59 -48.55
C ALA A 33 34.54 -9.18 -49.19
N ALA A 34 34.90 -8.15 -48.42
CA ALA A 34 35.95 -7.14 -48.69
C ALA A 34 36.01 -6.14 -47.49
N MET A 35 37.06 -6.17 -46.66
CA MET A 35 38.22 -5.26 -46.67
C MET A 35 37.96 -3.80 -46.21
N ALA A 36 38.56 -3.49 -45.05
CA ALA A 36 39.23 -2.24 -44.64
C ALA A 36 38.46 -1.06 -43.99
N SER A 37 38.99 -0.74 -42.79
CA SER A 37 39.26 0.60 -42.21
C SER A 37 38.32 1.20 -41.15
N PRO A 38 38.91 1.99 -40.21
CA PRO A 38 38.53 1.99 -38.80
C PRO A 38 37.92 3.33 -38.33
N ALA A 39 37.54 3.36 -37.05
CA ALA A 39 37.22 4.55 -36.27
C ALA A 39 35.88 5.24 -36.61
N ALA A 40 34.79 4.68 -36.08
CA ALA A 40 33.62 5.47 -35.71
C ALA A 40 33.52 5.47 -34.20
N ALA A 41 33.88 6.61 -33.60
CA ALA A 41 33.70 6.88 -32.18
C ALA A 41 32.23 6.63 -31.79
N SER A 42 32.05 5.72 -30.83
CA SER A 42 30.78 5.54 -30.13
C SER A 42 30.47 6.82 -29.35
N ASN A 43 29.52 7.62 -29.84
CA ASN A 43 28.88 8.66 -29.05
C ASN A 43 27.83 7.99 -28.15
N PRO A 44 28.01 7.94 -26.81
CA PRO A 44 27.02 7.35 -25.89
C PRO A 44 25.98 8.39 -25.46
N PHE A 45 25.56 9.27 -26.37
CA PHE A 45 24.58 10.31 -26.06
C PHE A 45 23.38 10.21 -27.02
N LEU A 46 22.21 10.07 -26.39
CA LEU A 46 20.86 10.17 -26.96
C LEU A 46 20.18 8.88 -27.43
N THR A 47 20.19 7.82 -26.62
CA THR A 47 19.01 6.95 -26.52
C THR A 47 17.94 7.62 -25.67
N ILE A 48 17.38 8.71 -26.18
CA ILE A 48 16.09 9.21 -25.71
C ILE A 48 15.09 8.09 -26.01
N GLN A 49 14.71 7.32 -24.99
CA GLN A 49 13.56 6.45 -25.08
C GLN A 49 12.35 7.34 -25.32
N THR A 50 11.97 7.52 -26.58
CA THR A 50 10.69 8.13 -26.95
C THR A 50 9.61 7.24 -26.36
N ARG A 51 9.09 7.67 -25.21
CA ARG A 51 7.96 7.08 -24.50
C ARG A 51 6.91 6.68 -25.52
N GLY A 52 6.75 5.37 -25.72
CA GLY A 52 5.85 4.82 -26.71
C GLY A 52 4.47 5.45 -26.59
N LYS A 53 3.90 5.86 -27.73
CA LYS A 53 2.52 6.31 -27.84
C LYS A 53 1.66 5.24 -27.20
N LYS A 54 1.10 5.51 -26.01
CA LYS A 54 0.16 4.60 -25.33
C LYS A 54 -0.96 4.34 -26.34
N GLN A 55 -0.93 3.17 -26.97
CA GLN A 55 -2.09 2.67 -27.68
C GLN A 55 -3.21 2.68 -26.66
N TYR A 56 -4.23 3.50 -26.90
CA TYR A 56 -5.47 3.47 -26.15
C TYR A 56 -5.95 2.02 -26.24
N ARG A 57 -5.73 1.24 -25.17
CA ARG A 57 -6.23 -0.13 -25.12
C ARG A 57 -7.73 -0.03 -25.34
N ASN A 58 -8.21 -0.81 -26.30
CA ASN A 58 -9.61 -0.82 -26.73
C ASN A 58 -10.54 -0.76 -25.51
N PRO A 59 -11.59 0.08 -25.55
CA PRO A 59 -12.49 0.29 -24.43
C PRO A 59 -13.44 -0.91 -24.33
N ASP A 60 -12.93 -2.05 -23.87
CA ASP A 60 -13.74 -3.16 -23.38
C ASP A 60 -14.35 -2.74 -22.04
N GLY A 61 -15.33 -1.84 -22.16
CA GLY A 61 -16.17 -1.35 -21.09
C GLY A 61 -17.06 -2.46 -20.56
N VAL A 62 -17.56 -2.25 -19.34
CA VAL A 62 -18.56 -3.13 -18.76
C VAL A 62 -19.93 -2.72 -19.29
N VAL A 63 -20.76 -3.72 -19.58
CA VAL A 63 -22.14 -3.52 -20.01
C VAL A 63 -22.98 -3.18 -18.80
N VAL A 64 -23.68 -2.06 -18.88
CA VAL A 64 -24.50 -1.52 -17.80
C VAL A 64 -25.85 -1.09 -18.36
N ARG A 65 -26.87 -1.14 -17.51
CA ARG A 65 -28.21 -0.62 -17.79
C ARG A 65 -28.40 0.64 -16.96
N LEU A 66 -28.75 1.74 -17.59
CA LEU A 66 -29.07 2.97 -16.89
C LEU A 66 -30.38 2.81 -16.11
N LEU A 67 -30.42 3.25 -14.86
CA LEU A 67 -31.65 3.29 -14.06
C LEU A 67 -32.31 4.68 -14.12
N GLU A 68 -31.50 5.71 -14.33
CA GLU A 68 -31.92 7.11 -14.47
C GLU A 68 -31.49 7.67 -15.83
N ASP A 69 -32.07 8.80 -16.24
CA ASP A 69 -31.61 9.53 -17.43
C ASP A 69 -30.24 10.16 -17.13
N VAL A 70 -29.24 9.86 -17.98
CA VAL A 70 -27.87 10.35 -17.79
C VAL A 70 -27.43 11.15 -19.02
N THR A 71 -27.17 12.44 -18.79
CA THR A 71 -26.69 13.38 -19.81
C THR A 71 -25.45 12.83 -20.52
N ARG A 72 -25.45 12.88 -21.87
CA ARG A 72 -24.43 12.34 -22.79
C ARG A 72 -24.34 10.81 -22.90
N PHE A 73 -25.17 10.04 -22.20
CA PHE A 73 -25.16 8.58 -22.30
C PHE A 73 -26.46 8.04 -22.87
N GLY A 74 -27.60 8.52 -22.36
CA GLY A 74 -28.91 8.11 -22.84
C GLY A 74 -29.99 8.15 -21.76
N ARG A 75 -31.15 7.63 -22.11
CA ARG A 75 -32.33 7.53 -21.25
C ARG A 75 -32.22 6.35 -20.28
N LYS A 76 -33.07 6.33 -19.26
CA LYS A 76 -33.27 5.18 -18.39
C LYS A 76 -33.55 3.90 -19.18
N ASP A 77 -33.13 2.78 -18.64
CA ASP A 77 -33.11 1.44 -19.22
C ASP A 77 -32.26 1.25 -20.49
N THR A 78 -31.50 2.27 -20.93
CA THR A 78 -30.55 2.11 -22.04
C THR A 78 -29.39 1.22 -21.60
N ILE A 79 -29.09 0.19 -22.40
CA ILE A 79 -27.95 -0.71 -22.19
C ILE A 79 -26.76 -0.20 -23.01
N LEU A 80 -25.64 0.10 -22.36
CA LEU A 80 -24.46 0.64 -23.01
C LEU A 80 -23.15 0.16 -22.37
N ARG A 81 -22.03 0.37 -23.08
CA ARG A 81 -20.69 0.04 -22.58
C ARG A 81 -20.03 1.24 -21.92
N VAL A 82 -19.56 1.06 -20.68
CA VAL A 82 -18.97 2.14 -19.87
C VAL A 82 -17.62 1.74 -19.29
N ALA A 83 -16.74 2.72 -19.10
CA ALA A 83 -15.47 2.51 -18.42
C ALA A 83 -15.68 1.97 -16.99
N ARG A 84 -14.97 0.90 -16.64
CA ARG A 84 -15.11 0.19 -15.35
C ARG A 84 -14.97 1.09 -14.13
N GLY A 85 -14.04 2.04 -14.20
CA GLY A 85 -13.81 3.01 -13.13
C GLY A 85 -15.00 3.94 -12.89
N ARG A 86 -15.68 4.40 -13.94
CA ARG A 86 -16.88 5.24 -13.81
C ARG A 86 -18.03 4.46 -13.18
N MET A 87 -18.24 3.22 -13.62
CA MET A 87 -19.27 2.37 -13.05
C MET A 87 -19.02 2.07 -11.56
N ARG A 88 -17.81 1.64 -11.20
CA ARG A 88 -17.48 1.27 -9.82
C ARG A 88 -17.49 2.44 -8.85
N ASN A 89 -16.98 3.60 -9.26
CA ASN A 89 -16.71 4.70 -8.34
C ASN A 89 -17.85 5.74 -8.26
N LYS A 90 -18.74 5.80 -9.27
CA LYS A 90 -19.83 6.77 -9.32
C LYS A 90 -21.18 6.08 -9.46
N TRP A 91 -21.43 5.47 -10.61
CA TRP A 91 -22.79 5.05 -10.96
C TRP A 91 -23.36 3.92 -10.10
N TYR A 92 -22.53 2.96 -9.67
CA TYR A 92 -22.98 1.85 -8.84
C TYR A 92 -23.29 2.30 -7.39
N PRO A 93 -22.41 3.04 -6.69
CA PRO A 93 -22.74 3.63 -5.39
C PRO A 93 -23.97 4.56 -5.43
N ASP A 94 -24.08 5.38 -6.49
CA ASP A 94 -25.16 6.37 -6.62
C ASP A 94 -26.50 5.72 -7.02
N GLY A 95 -26.47 4.49 -7.52
CA GLY A 95 -27.64 3.79 -8.06
C GLY A 95 -28.11 4.33 -9.41
N THR A 96 -27.25 5.05 -10.14
CA THR A 96 -27.58 5.60 -11.48
C THR A 96 -27.62 4.52 -12.55
N ALA A 97 -26.86 3.42 -12.36
CA ALA A 97 -26.81 2.31 -13.30
C ALA A 97 -26.63 0.97 -12.58
N GLU A 98 -27.01 -0.11 -13.26
CA GLU A 98 -26.91 -1.49 -12.80
C GLU A 98 -25.98 -2.29 -13.71
N TYR A 99 -25.20 -3.22 -13.13
CA TYR A 99 -24.41 -4.18 -13.91
C TYR A 99 -25.34 -5.16 -14.63
N VAL A 100 -25.17 -5.30 -15.94
CA VAL A 100 -25.95 -6.27 -16.72
C VAL A 100 -25.19 -7.58 -16.78
N THR A 101 -25.65 -8.58 -16.04
CA THR A 101 -25.17 -9.96 -16.14
C THR A 101 -25.81 -10.65 -17.35
N GLY A 102 -25.23 -11.77 -17.80
CA GLY A 102 -25.79 -12.55 -18.90
C GLY A 102 -27.20 -13.07 -18.60
N SER A 103 -27.51 -13.40 -17.34
CA SER A 103 -28.86 -13.80 -16.93
C SER A 103 -29.86 -12.65 -17.06
N ARG A 104 -29.48 -11.46 -16.59
CA ARG A 104 -30.33 -10.27 -16.65
C ARG A 104 -30.60 -9.82 -18.07
N LEU A 105 -29.64 -10.02 -18.96
CA LEU A 105 -29.79 -9.74 -20.39
C LEU A 105 -30.82 -10.67 -21.05
N SER A 106 -30.80 -11.96 -20.71
CA SER A 106 -31.78 -12.95 -21.21
C SER A 106 -33.19 -12.67 -20.68
N GLU A 107 -33.32 -12.22 -19.43
CA GLU A 107 -34.60 -11.81 -18.83
C GLU A 107 -35.23 -10.62 -19.57
N LEU A 108 -34.40 -9.72 -20.09
CA LEU A 108 -34.82 -8.58 -20.90
C LEU A 108 -35.15 -8.97 -22.36
N GLY A 109 -35.00 -10.24 -22.73
CA GLY A 109 -35.35 -10.77 -24.04
C GLY A 109 -34.26 -10.64 -25.11
N PHE A 110 -33.05 -10.24 -24.75
CA PHE A 110 -31.95 -10.14 -25.70
C PHE A 110 -31.17 -11.45 -25.78
N LYS A 111 -30.95 -11.95 -27.01
CA LYS A 111 -30.23 -13.22 -27.27
C LYS A 111 -28.71 -13.04 -27.26
N ASN A 112 -28.24 -11.87 -27.72
CA ASN A 112 -26.82 -11.53 -27.77
C ASN A 112 -26.57 -10.22 -27.06
N VAL A 113 -25.39 -10.11 -26.44
CA VAL A 113 -24.93 -8.89 -25.78
C VAL A 113 -24.82 -7.72 -26.77
N ASN A 114 -24.34 -7.97 -27.99
CA ASN A 114 -24.09 -6.91 -28.96
C ASN A 114 -25.36 -6.28 -29.56
N ASP A 115 -26.46 -7.05 -29.66
CA ASP A 115 -27.73 -6.56 -30.21
C ASP A 115 -28.43 -5.61 -29.23
N ALA A 116 -28.15 -5.76 -27.93
CA ALA A 116 -28.72 -4.94 -26.87
C ALA A 116 -27.93 -3.64 -26.61
N ILE A 117 -26.66 -3.58 -27.03
CA ILE A 117 -25.78 -2.45 -26.71
C ILE A 117 -26.05 -1.30 -27.67
N VAL A 118 -26.48 -0.18 -27.10
CA VAL A 118 -26.61 1.10 -27.80
C VAL A 118 -25.34 1.93 -27.55
N PRO A 119 -24.75 2.57 -28.59
CA PRO A 119 -23.66 3.52 -28.38
C PRO A 119 -24.14 4.72 -27.54
N ALA A 120 -23.25 5.26 -26.71
CA ALA A 120 -23.58 6.40 -25.85
C ALA A 120 -24.01 7.62 -26.69
N ASP A 121 -25.20 8.16 -26.40
CA ASP A 121 -25.73 9.33 -27.09
C ASP A 121 -25.14 10.61 -26.53
N THR A 122 -24.07 11.10 -27.17
CA THR A 122 -23.39 12.33 -26.76
C THR A 122 -24.25 13.60 -26.89
N ALA A 123 -25.29 13.58 -27.73
CA ALA A 123 -26.20 14.69 -27.93
C ALA A 123 -27.39 14.66 -26.96
N PHE A 124 -27.54 13.59 -26.18
CA PHE A 124 -28.61 13.47 -25.20
C PHE A 124 -28.44 14.48 -24.06
N ILE A 125 -29.40 15.39 -23.96
CA ILE A 125 -29.55 16.34 -22.86
C ILE A 125 -30.76 15.88 -22.04
N ALA A 126 -30.51 15.41 -20.82
CA ALA A 126 -31.58 15.10 -19.88
C ALA A 126 -32.36 16.40 -19.60
N ARG A 127 -33.64 16.43 -20.00
CA ARG A 127 -34.53 17.57 -19.72
C ARG A 127 -35.14 17.35 -18.35
N ASP A 128 -34.37 17.66 -17.32
CA ASP A 128 -34.79 17.49 -15.94
C ASP A 128 -35.49 18.77 -15.44
N LYS A 129 -36.80 18.91 -15.66
CA LYS A 129 -37.59 19.88 -14.86
C LYS A 129 -37.91 19.35 -13.46
N ASP A 130 -37.87 18.03 -13.29
CA ASP A 130 -38.24 17.36 -12.03
C ASP A 130 -37.05 16.66 -11.33
N ALA A 131 -35.97 16.33 -12.05
CA ALA A 131 -34.83 15.63 -11.45
C ALA A 131 -33.89 16.54 -10.65
N ASP A 132 -33.83 17.84 -10.94
CA ASP A 132 -33.10 18.80 -10.11
C ASP A 132 -33.75 18.93 -8.72
N ALA A 133 -35.09 18.83 -8.63
CA ALA A 133 -35.79 18.85 -7.34
C ALA A 133 -35.55 17.57 -6.52
N LEU A 134 -35.48 16.40 -7.17
CA LEU A 134 -35.17 15.12 -6.53
C LEU A 134 -33.68 14.96 -6.16
N ARG A 135 -32.74 15.49 -6.96
CA ARG A 135 -31.31 15.53 -6.64
C ARG A 135 -31.02 16.49 -5.49
N ALA A 136 -31.61 17.68 -5.50
CA ALA A 136 -31.49 18.63 -4.39
C ALA A 136 -32.04 18.07 -3.06
N ALA A 137 -33.08 17.22 -3.10
CA ALA A 137 -33.58 16.53 -1.91
C ALA A 137 -32.66 15.39 -1.43
N ARG A 138 -31.90 14.76 -2.33
CA ARG A 138 -31.03 13.61 -2.03
C ARG A 138 -29.63 14.02 -1.57
N ASP A 139 -29.11 15.16 -2.06
CA ASP A 139 -27.83 15.73 -1.60
C ASP A 139 -27.90 16.28 -0.16
N VAL A 140 -29.11 16.46 0.39
CA VAL A 140 -29.34 16.81 1.81
C VAL A 140 -29.44 15.56 2.70
N ALA A 141 -29.68 14.39 2.10
CA ALA A 141 -29.78 13.10 2.79
C ALA A 141 -28.56 12.21 2.47
N ALA A 142 -27.35 12.72 2.72
CA ALA A 142 -26.20 11.84 2.87
C ALA A 142 -26.56 10.81 3.96
N PRO A 143 -26.38 9.48 3.74
CA PRO A 143 -26.70 8.50 4.74
C PRO A 143 -25.84 8.80 5.98
N VAL A 144 -26.50 9.30 7.03
CA VAL A 144 -25.90 9.48 8.35
C VAL A 144 -25.49 8.08 8.80
N ARG A 145 -24.22 7.74 8.56
CA ARG A 145 -23.66 6.48 9.04
C ARG A 145 -23.86 6.51 10.56
N PRO A 146 -24.49 5.50 11.17
CA PRO A 146 -24.62 5.48 12.62
C PRO A 146 -23.23 5.56 13.21
N SER A 147 -22.95 6.64 13.94
CA SER A 147 -21.69 6.81 14.66
C SER A 147 -21.70 5.80 15.81
N ILE A 148 -21.06 4.64 15.58
CA ILE A 148 -20.90 3.64 16.62
C ILE A 148 -19.97 4.25 17.67
N THR A 149 -20.55 4.60 18.82
CA THR A 149 -19.78 5.05 19.98
C THR A 149 -19.13 3.83 20.60
N LEU A 150 -17.88 3.56 20.22
CA LEU A 150 -17.10 2.48 20.81
C LEU A 150 -16.69 2.91 22.21
N LYS A 151 -16.97 2.07 23.20
CA LYS A 151 -16.42 2.23 24.55
C LYS A 151 -14.90 2.06 24.43
N THR A 152 -14.13 3.09 24.72
CA THR A 152 -12.67 3.02 24.77
C THR A 152 -12.16 3.63 26.07
N VAL A 153 -11.01 3.15 26.53
CA VAL A 153 -10.41 3.55 27.82
C VAL A 153 -9.95 5.01 27.76
N SER A 154 -9.92 5.68 28.91
CA SER A 154 -9.32 7.02 29.01
C SER A 154 -7.81 6.97 28.74
N ALA A 155 -7.25 8.04 28.19
CA ALA A 155 -5.85 8.07 27.77
C ALA A 155 -4.90 7.80 28.94
N ALA A 156 -5.18 8.41 30.10
CA ALA A 156 -4.35 8.28 31.30
C ALA A 156 -4.35 6.84 31.82
N ARG A 157 -5.53 6.20 31.91
CA ARG A 157 -5.64 4.80 32.35
C ARG A 157 -4.95 3.85 31.37
N ALA A 158 -5.12 4.08 30.08
CA ALA A 158 -4.47 3.29 29.05
C ALA A 158 -2.93 3.42 29.12
N ALA A 159 -2.39 4.62 29.38
CA ALA A 159 -0.96 4.79 29.58
C ALA A 159 -0.43 4.04 30.80
N THR A 160 -1.16 4.06 31.94
CA THR A 160 -0.78 3.25 33.11
C THR A 160 -0.75 1.76 32.79
N LEU A 161 -1.75 1.25 32.06
CA LEU A 161 -1.78 -0.16 31.65
C LEU A 161 -0.62 -0.54 30.74
N LEU A 162 -0.28 0.32 29.78
CA LEU A 162 0.89 0.10 28.92
C LEU A 162 2.20 0.16 29.72
N GLU A 163 2.27 0.99 30.75
CA GLU A 163 3.47 1.09 31.57
C GLU A 163 3.69 -0.15 32.43
N THR A 164 2.61 -0.69 33.03
CA THR A 164 2.68 -1.85 33.94
C THR A 164 2.77 -3.18 33.21
N LEU A 165 2.05 -3.35 32.10
CA LEU A 165 1.92 -4.65 31.43
C LEU A 165 2.96 -4.87 30.33
N LEU A 166 3.48 -3.81 29.72
CA LEU A 166 4.45 -3.99 28.63
C LEU A 166 5.86 -4.22 29.17
N PRO A 167 6.59 -5.21 28.63
CA PRO A 167 7.99 -5.37 28.95
C PRO A 167 8.79 -4.16 28.48
N ALA A 168 9.82 -3.79 29.24
CA ALA A 168 10.71 -2.67 28.89
C ALA A 168 11.46 -2.91 27.57
N LYS A 169 11.64 -4.17 27.19
CA LYS A 169 12.34 -4.62 25.99
C LYS A 169 11.44 -5.52 25.16
N LEU A 170 11.25 -5.18 23.89
CA LEU A 170 10.55 -6.01 22.90
C LEU A 170 11.58 -6.60 21.94
N GLU A 171 11.64 -7.92 21.85
CA GLU A 171 12.59 -8.62 20.99
C GLU A 171 11.89 -9.11 19.72
N PHE A 172 12.47 -8.78 18.56
CA PHE A 172 12.02 -9.24 17.25
C PHE A 172 13.13 -10.05 16.61
N PHE A 173 12.80 -11.28 16.20
CA PHE A 173 13.72 -12.17 15.49
C PHE A 173 13.46 -12.09 13.99
N ARG A 174 14.52 -11.90 13.21
CA ARG A 174 14.47 -11.88 11.76
C ARG A 174 15.22 -13.06 11.19
N LYS A 175 14.58 -13.79 10.27
CA LYS A 175 15.29 -14.81 9.49
C LYS A 175 16.39 -14.15 8.66
N PRO A 176 17.60 -14.73 8.63
CA PRO A 176 18.69 -14.19 7.83
C PRO A 176 18.29 -14.15 6.35
N ILE A 177 18.58 -13.02 5.70
CA ILE A 177 18.33 -12.84 4.26
C ILE A 177 19.42 -13.62 3.54
N SER A 178 19.06 -14.72 2.87
CA SER A 178 19.98 -15.36 1.92
C SER A 178 20.24 -14.38 0.77
N ALA A 179 21.50 -14.22 0.37
CA ALA A 179 21.94 -13.24 -0.63
C ALA A 179 21.20 -13.37 -1.98
N ASP A 180 20.62 -14.53 -2.27
CA ASP A 180 19.90 -14.82 -3.51
C ASP A 180 18.40 -14.48 -3.46
N ALA A 181 17.85 -14.16 -2.28
CA ALA A 181 16.44 -13.85 -2.12
C ALA A 181 16.18 -12.35 -2.36
N GLN A 182 15.70 -11.99 -3.55
CA GLN A 182 15.19 -10.63 -3.88
C GLN A 182 13.91 -10.23 -3.11
N GLY A 183 13.53 -10.98 -2.08
CA GLY A 183 12.36 -10.67 -1.28
C GLY A 183 12.68 -9.62 -0.23
N ILE A 184 11.76 -8.66 -0.07
CA ILE A 184 11.78 -7.62 0.98
C ILE A 184 11.46 -8.29 2.33
N PHE A 185 12.34 -9.19 2.78
CA PHE A 185 12.13 -9.96 4.00
C PHE A 185 12.87 -9.28 5.16
N GLY A 186 12.11 -8.88 6.17
CA GLY A 186 12.66 -8.53 7.47
C GLY A 186 12.83 -7.03 7.74
N SER A 187 11.93 -6.14 7.31
CA SER A 187 11.77 -4.85 7.99
C SER A 187 10.78 -5.00 9.14
N VAL A 188 11.10 -4.47 10.33
CA VAL A 188 10.11 -4.32 11.41
C VAL A 188 9.38 -3.02 11.15
N SER A 189 8.10 -3.12 10.86
CA SER A 189 7.21 -1.98 10.65
C SER A 189 6.51 -1.59 11.94
N SER A 190 5.95 -0.38 11.99
CA SER A 190 5.07 0.05 13.07
C SER A 190 3.91 -0.92 13.32
N ASP A 191 3.44 -1.61 12.26
CA ASP A 191 2.36 -2.60 12.35
C ASP A 191 2.79 -3.88 13.08
N ASP A 192 4.03 -4.33 12.85
CA ASP A 192 4.61 -5.48 13.55
C ASP A 192 4.77 -5.17 15.05
N VAL A 193 5.22 -3.95 15.37
CA VAL A 193 5.34 -3.49 16.76
C VAL A 193 3.96 -3.40 17.42
N ALA A 194 2.97 -2.79 16.76
CA ALA A 194 1.60 -2.71 17.26
C ALA A 194 0.95 -4.10 17.42
N THR A 195 1.31 -5.06 16.56
CA THR A 195 0.84 -6.46 16.67
C THR A 195 1.46 -7.17 17.87
N ALA A 196 2.77 -7.05 18.06
CA ALA A 196 3.47 -7.63 19.21
C ALA A 196 2.95 -7.04 20.54
N LEU A 197 2.72 -5.71 20.58
CA LEU A 197 2.13 -5.05 21.75
C LEU A 197 0.73 -5.61 22.08
N ARG A 198 -0.12 -5.81 21.06
CA ARG A 198 -1.45 -6.40 21.24
C ARG A 198 -1.37 -7.85 21.73
N GLU A 199 -0.39 -8.62 21.28
CA GLU A 199 -0.19 -10.00 21.71
C GLU A 199 0.22 -10.08 23.18
N VAL A 200 1.17 -9.25 23.61
CA VAL A 200 1.57 -9.12 25.02
C VAL A 200 0.37 -8.76 25.88
N LEU A 201 -0.40 -7.75 25.47
CA LEU A 201 -1.59 -7.31 26.21
C LEU A 201 -2.67 -8.39 26.29
N ARG A 202 -2.85 -9.21 25.26
CA ARG A 202 -3.79 -10.34 25.30
C ARG A 202 -3.35 -11.45 26.26
N GLY A 203 -2.05 -11.59 26.50
CA GLY A 203 -1.53 -12.55 27.49
C GLY A 203 -1.89 -12.18 28.93
N SER A 204 -2.09 -10.89 29.20
CA SER A 204 -2.50 -10.35 30.51
C SER A 204 -4.02 -10.22 30.59
N GLN A 205 -4.73 -11.36 30.59
CA GLN A 205 -6.19 -11.44 30.53
C GLN A 205 -6.93 -10.87 31.77
N ASP A 206 -6.21 -10.46 32.81
CA ASP A 206 -6.79 -10.14 34.12
C ASP A 206 -7.53 -8.78 34.17
N ASP A 207 -7.35 -7.91 33.17
CA ASP A 207 -7.93 -6.56 33.14
C ASP A 207 -8.89 -6.35 31.94
N GLU A 208 -10.18 -6.16 32.21
CA GLU A 208 -11.22 -5.86 31.20
C GLU A 208 -10.89 -4.59 30.37
N ASP A 209 -10.19 -3.63 30.98
CA ASP A 209 -9.73 -2.40 30.32
C ASP A 209 -8.74 -2.68 29.18
N VAL A 210 -7.95 -3.76 29.29
CA VAL A 210 -6.93 -4.09 28.28
C VAL A 210 -7.58 -4.52 26.96
N MET A 211 -8.75 -5.17 27.02
CA MET A 211 -9.50 -5.55 25.82
C MET A 211 -10.09 -4.35 25.07
N LEU A 212 -10.31 -3.24 25.76
CA LEU A 212 -10.83 -1.99 25.18
C LEU A 212 -9.72 -1.09 24.62
N LEU A 213 -8.45 -1.45 24.84
CA LEU A 213 -7.30 -0.68 24.40
C LEU A 213 -6.98 -0.98 22.93
N ARG A 214 -7.06 0.05 22.09
CA ARG A 214 -6.81 -0.05 20.65
C ARG A 214 -5.50 0.65 20.30
N ILE A 215 -4.46 -0.15 20.04
CA ILE A 215 -3.17 0.32 19.54
C ILE A 215 -3.14 0.13 18.03
N GLU A 216 -2.86 1.20 17.29
CA GLU A 216 -2.68 1.17 15.84
C GLU A 216 -1.24 1.51 15.44
N ALA A 217 -0.86 1.19 14.20
CA ALA A 217 0.47 1.51 13.67
C ALA A 217 0.79 3.03 13.72
N ARG A 218 -0.24 3.88 13.63
CA ARG A 218 -0.12 5.35 13.71
C ARG A 218 0.25 5.89 15.09
N ASP A 219 0.13 5.04 16.11
CA ASP A 219 0.40 5.40 17.51
C ASP A 219 1.85 5.07 17.90
N VAL A 220 2.59 4.39 17.01
CA VAL A 220 3.99 3.98 17.20
C VAL A 220 4.90 4.85 16.35
N HIS A 221 5.85 5.52 17.00
CA HIS A 221 6.85 6.37 16.36
C HIS A 221 8.25 5.85 16.68
N PHE A 222 9.08 5.67 15.65
CA PHE A 222 10.48 5.29 15.83
C PHE A 222 11.31 6.54 16.14
N ILE A 223 11.94 6.55 17.33
CA ILE A 223 12.95 7.54 17.67
C ILE A 223 14.28 6.95 17.21
N ILE A 224 14.85 7.53 16.15
CA ILE A 224 16.27 7.30 15.85
C ILE A 224 17.03 7.98 16.99
N PRO A 225 17.78 7.24 17.83
CA PRO A 225 18.69 7.89 18.76
C PRO A 225 19.64 8.70 17.89
N THR A 226 19.46 10.02 17.88
CA THR A 226 20.46 10.92 17.32
C THR A 226 21.64 10.74 18.25
N ASP A 227 22.60 9.95 17.78
CA ASP A 227 23.79 9.64 18.53
C ASP A 227 24.39 10.95 19.03
N GLU A 228 24.76 10.88 20.29
CA GLU A 228 25.33 11.92 21.11
C GLU A 228 26.32 12.75 20.30
N ALA A 229 26.12 14.07 20.28
CA ALA A 229 27.03 15.01 19.63
C ALA A 229 28.48 14.63 19.94
N PRO A 230 29.37 14.52 18.93
CA PRO A 230 30.72 14.06 19.14
C PRO A 230 31.36 14.93 20.22
N ALA A 231 31.84 14.26 21.28
CA ALA A 231 32.61 14.91 22.33
C ALA A 231 33.65 15.85 21.69
N PRO A 232 33.80 17.10 22.17
CA PRO A 232 34.73 18.05 21.57
C PRO A 232 36.14 17.46 21.63
N THR A 233 36.68 17.09 20.47
CA THR A 233 38.07 16.67 20.30
C THR A 233 38.97 17.72 20.96
N PRO A 234 39.86 17.34 21.90
CA PRO A 234 40.78 18.30 22.49
C PRO A 234 41.69 18.86 21.40
N THR A 235 41.71 20.18 21.33
CA THR A 235 42.54 21.01 20.46
C THR A 235 44.01 20.57 20.50
N PRO A 236 44.62 20.13 19.38
CA PRO A 236 46.06 19.94 19.33
C PRO A 236 46.77 21.30 19.22
N THR A 237 47.70 21.52 20.14
CA THR A 237 48.69 22.60 20.21
C THR A 237 49.45 22.81 18.88
N PRO A 238 49.71 24.06 18.45
CA PRO A 238 50.39 24.33 17.19
C PRO A 238 51.91 24.17 17.32
N THR A 239 52.50 23.33 16.46
CA THR A 239 53.95 23.33 16.18
C THR A 239 54.17 23.60 14.70
N GLN A 240 54.92 24.66 14.40
CA GLN A 240 55.19 25.19 13.06
C GLN A 240 56.20 24.35 12.25
N ALA A 241 55.85 24.09 10.98
CA ALA A 241 56.57 24.27 9.67
C ALA A 241 58.05 23.82 9.47
N PRO A 242 58.56 23.53 8.22
CA PRO A 242 57.96 23.79 6.88
C PRO A 242 58.06 22.67 5.78
N ALA A 243 57.09 22.70 4.82
CA ALA A 243 57.08 22.60 3.33
C ALA A 243 58.06 21.69 2.50
N PRO A 244 57.78 21.36 1.18
CA PRO A 244 56.53 21.28 0.39
C PRO A 244 56.40 20.06 -0.59
N THR A 245 55.31 20.04 -1.40
CA THR A 245 55.08 19.34 -2.71
C THR A 245 54.58 17.87 -2.61
N GLU A 246 53.50 17.38 -3.22
CA GLU A 246 52.81 17.67 -4.49
C GLU A 246 51.27 17.39 -4.43
N SER A 247 50.50 18.17 -5.21
CA SER A 247 49.50 17.76 -6.24
C SER A 247 48.64 16.50 -6.01
N SER A 248 47.35 16.36 -6.34
CA SER A 248 46.22 17.18 -6.79
C SER A 248 45.11 16.16 -7.09
N ALA A 249 43.86 16.51 -6.76
CA ALA A 249 42.61 15.94 -7.31
C ALA A 249 42.20 14.48 -7.00
N ALA A 250 41.17 14.30 -6.17
CA ALA A 250 39.84 13.84 -6.64
C ALA A 250 38.91 13.59 -5.43
N ALA A 251 37.95 14.48 -5.23
CA ALA A 251 36.79 14.25 -4.37
C ALA A 251 35.66 13.61 -5.20
N PRO A 252 35.12 12.46 -4.82
CA PRO A 252 33.78 12.08 -5.21
C PRO A 252 32.78 12.61 -4.18
N ALA A 253 31.87 13.46 -4.66
CA ALA A 253 30.70 13.91 -3.92
C ALA A 253 29.91 12.72 -3.39
N ALA A 254 29.64 12.75 -2.08
CA ALA A 254 28.72 11.82 -1.42
C ALA A 254 27.31 11.99 -2.01
N PRO A 255 26.57 10.89 -2.24
CA PRO A 255 25.16 10.99 -2.61
C PRO A 255 24.33 11.44 -1.41
N GLU A 256 23.68 12.58 -1.53
CA GLU A 256 22.59 13.01 -0.66
C GLU A 256 21.47 11.96 -0.73
N SER A 257 21.30 11.20 0.36
CA SER A 257 20.22 10.24 0.52
C SER A 257 18.93 10.97 0.91
N GLU A 258 17.94 10.94 0.01
CA GLU A 258 16.55 11.31 0.28
C GLU A 258 15.93 10.37 1.35
N GLU A 259 16.07 10.69 2.63
CA GLU A 259 15.60 9.86 3.76
C GLU A 259 14.19 10.20 4.30
N THR A 260 13.37 10.98 3.60
CA THR A 260 12.17 11.56 4.23
C THR A 260 10.88 10.73 4.14
N SER A 261 10.92 9.46 3.70
CA SER A 261 9.70 8.64 3.53
C SER A 261 9.75 7.21 4.11
N THR A 262 10.83 6.80 4.77
CA THR A 262 10.97 5.45 5.37
C THR A 262 10.98 5.46 6.91
N ALA A 263 10.40 6.47 7.55
CA ALA A 263 10.42 6.61 9.01
C ALA A 263 9.67 5.48 9.76
N ASP A 264 8.72 4.80 9.11
CA ASP A 264 7.88 3.76 9.74
C ASP A 264 8.44 2.32 9.65
N ARG A 265 9.66 2.13 9.15
CA ARG A 265 10.25 0.79 8.96
C ARG A 265 11.71 0.73 9.36
N ILE A 266 12.01 -0.10 10.34
CA ILE A 266 13.38 -0.44 10.72
C ILE A 266 13.92 -1.48 9.75
N LYS A 267 14.95 -1.13 8.96
CA LYS A 267 15.64 -2.09 8.07
C LYS A 267 16.86 -2.74 8.71
N SER A 268 17.55 -2.06 9.62
CA SER A 268 18.77 -2.55 10.27
C SER A 268 18.50 -3.42 11.51
N LEU A 269 19.41 -4.34 11.81
CA LEU A 269 19.47 -5.04 13.09
C LEU A 269 20.02 -4.10 14.17
N GLY A 270 19.68 -4.35 15.44
CA GLY A 270 20.20 -3.56 16.56
C GLY A 270 19.14 -3.09 17.54
N ARG A 271 19.51 -2.08 18.33
CA ARG A 271 18.66 -1.48 19.37
C ARG A 271 18.01 -0.20 18.84
N TRP A 272 16.71 -0.10 19.00
CA TRP A 272 15.87 1.02 18.59
C TRP A 272 15.02 1.50 19.75
N GLU A 273 14.70 2.79 19.79
CA GLU A 273 13.76 3.34 20.74
C GLU A 273 12.44 3.65 20.00
N VAL A 274 11.33 3.23 20.59
CA VAL A 274 10.00 3.53 20.09
C VAL A 274 9.23 4.34 21.12
N GLU A 275 8.51 5.32 20.61
CA GLU A 275 7.60 6.16 21.35
C GLU A 275 6.17 5.75 21.01
N ILE A 276 5.39 5.43 22.03
CA ILE A 276 4.01 4.97 21.91
C ILE A 276 3.11 6.08 22.46
N THR A 277 2.25 6.61 21.59
CA THR A 277 1.29 7.66 21.94
C THR A 277 -0.11 7.06 22.07
N VAL A 278 -0.71 7.15 23.25
CA VAL A 278 -2.04 6.56 23.48
C VAL A 278 -3.13 7.58 23.22
N ARG A 279 -3.97 7.30 22.23
CA ARG A 279 -5.21 8.05 21.99
C ARG A 279 -6.31 7.49 22.88
N GLY A 280 -6.55 8.13 24.01
CA GLY A 280 -7.76 7.83 24.79
C GLY A 280 -9.02 8.36 24.12
N SER A 281 -10.17 7.83 24.54
CA SER A 281 -11.50 8.39 24.23
C SER A 281 -11.74 9.73 24.93
N GLY A 282 -10.84 10.68 24.74
CA GLY A 282 -11.11 12.08 25.08
C GLY A 282 -11.99 12.64 23.97
N VAL A 283 -13.29 12.68 24.24
CA VAL A 283 -14.36 13.32 23.45
C VAL A 283 -13.83 14.40 22.50
N GLY A 284 -13.65 14.02 21.23
CA GLY A 284 -13.10 14.87 20.19
C GLY A 284 -13.40 14.22 18.85
N SER A 285 -14.64 14.40 18.39
CA SER A 285 -15.05 14.15 17.02
C SER A 285 -14.31 15.14 16.11
N ASP A 286 -13.04 14.87 15.81
CA ASP A 286 -12.35 15.54 14.71
C ASP A 286 -12.88 14.96 13.40
N SER A 287 -13.91 15.64 12.92
CA SER A 287 -14.29 15.63 11.51
C SER A 287 -13.04 15.84 10.67
N LEU A 288 -12.75 14.86 9.79
CA LEU A 288 -11.76 14.94 8.72
C LEU A 288 -12.10 16.10 7.77
N ALA A 289 -11.78 17.33 8.16
CA ALA A 289 -11.62 18.46 7.26
C ALA A 289 -10.16 18.45 6.78
N SER A 290 -9.97 17.93 5.58
CA SER A 290 -8.74 18.10 4.80
C SER A 290 -8.49 19.59 4.58
N THR A 291 -7.52 20.18 5.26
CA THR A 291 -6.78 21.35 4.78
C THR A 291 -5.35 21.26 5.31
N ALA A 292 -4.40 21.34 4.39
CA ALA A 292 -2.98 21.23 4.62
C ALA A 292 -2.48 22.28 5.64
N GLY A 293 -1.72 21.82 6.63
CA GLY A 293 -1.02 22.65 7.59
C GLY A 293 -0.31 21.78 8.60
N SER A 294 1.01 21.92 8.69
CA SER A 294 1.92 21.22 9.59
C SER A 294 1.33 21.12 11.02
N ALA A 295 0.93 19.92 11.43
CA ALA A 295 0.29 19.68 12.72
C ALA A 295 1.34 19.37 13.78
N THR A 296 1.59 20.35 14.65
CA THR A 296 2.16 20.10 15.97
C THR A 296 1.14 19.26 16.75
N LEU A 297 1.52 18.03 17.11
CA LEU A 297 0.72 17.07 17.89
C LEU A 297 0.43 17.62 19.29
N GLY A 298 -0.66 18.37 19.46
CA GLY A 298 -1.32 18.63 20.74
C GLY A 298 -2.62 17.82 20.80
N GLY A 299 -3.09 17.27 21.92
CA GLY A 299 -2.61 17.32 23.29
C GLY A 299 -3.54 16.42 24.10
N SER A 300 -3.28 15.11 24.05
CA SER A 300 -3.57 14.28 25.21
C SER A 300 -2.49 14.67 26.21
N GLY A 301 -2.82 15.30 27.34
CA GLY A 301 -1.85 15.70 28.38
C GLY A 301 -1.15 14.51 29.07
N VAL A 302 -1.14 13.35 28.43
CA VAL A 302 -0.51 12.11 28.87
C VAL A 302 0.85 12.02 28.18
N PRO A 303 1.94 11.89 28.94
CA PRO A 303 3.27 11.78 28.36
C PRO A 303 3.37 10.51 27.49
N PRO A 304 4.10 10.58 26.37
CA PRO A 304 4.33 9.42 25.53
C PRO A 304 5.21 8.38 26.26
N ILE A 305 4.96 7.10 25.98
CA ILE A 305 5.66 5.99 26.64
C ILE A 305 6.79 5.51 25.74
N ARG A 306 8.01 5.45 26.29
CA ARG A 306 9.19 4.97 25.57
C ARG A 306 9.49 3.51 25.87
N ARG A 307 9.79 2.74 24.83
CA ARG A 307 10.19 1.32 24.92
C ARG A 307 11.37 1.02 24.02
N THR A 308 12.21 0.07 24.45
CA THR A 308 13.34 -0.38 23.65
C THR A 308 12.90 -1.56 22.78
N VAL A 309 13.09 -1.44 21.47
CA VAL A 309 12.91 -2.51 20.49
C VAL A 309 14.27 -3.06 20.11
N ILE A 310 14.48 -4.36 20.30
CA ILE A 310 15.72 -5.06 19.94
C ILE A 310 15.41 -5.97 18.76
N VAL A 311 16.10 -5.74 17.66
CA VAL A 311 15.98 -6.54 16.46
C VAL A 311 17.21 -7.44 16.36
N LYS A 312 17.01 -8.75 16.50
CA LYS A 312 18.06 -9.78 16.41
C LYS A 312 17.90 -10.62 15.15
N ALA A 313 19.01 -11.16 14.66
CA ALA A 313 18.95 -12.26 13.71
C ALA A 313 18.43 -13.51 14.43
N GLN A 314 17.58 -14.29 13.77
CA GLN A 314 17.20 -15.61 14.20
C GLN A 314 18.42 -16.52 13.99
N GLU A 315 18.92 -17.11 15.07
CA GLU A 315 19.93 -18.17 15.00
C GLU A 315 19.20 -19.46 14.58
N ASP A 316 19.61 -20.04 13.45
CA ASP A 316 19.08 -21.31 12.92
C ASP A 316 19.67 -22.52 13.67
#